data_AF-A0A535NVY2-F1
#
_entry.id   AF-A0A535NVY2-F1
#
_cell.length_a   1.000
_cell.length_b   1.000
_cell.length_c   1.000
_cell.angle_alpha   90.00
_cell.angle_beta   90.00
_cell.angle_gamma   90.00
#
_symmetry.space_group_name_H-M   'P 1'
#
loop_
_entity.id
_entity.type
_entity.pdbx_description
1 polymer ?
#
loop_
_entity_poly.entity_id
_entity_poly.type
_entity_poly.pdbx_seq_one_letter_code
_entity_poly.pdbx_strand_id
1 'polypeptide(L)'
;MGWILPKLHVFSATGKPRSRAFLSRAGSHAQTLHERFFCHLQLPHLQLDELRTRLRSYKQVLWLWLAIDPLTKLLHVLYLGPRTQNMAQRVIHSLRQLLAAFLSPALHQ
;
A
#
# COMPACT_ATOMS: atom_id res chain seq x y z
N MET A 1 -26.10 46.71 14.39
CA MET A 1 -26.25 45.32 14.86
C MET A 1 -25.09 44.49 14.31
N GLY A 2 -23.96 44.44 15.04
CA GLY A 2 -22.76 43.72 14.63
C GLY A 2 -22.67 42.39 15.35
N TRP A 3 -22.57 41.29 14.61
CA TRP A 3 -22.39 39.96 15.17
C TRP A 3 -20.89 39.67 15.33
N ILE A 4 -20.44 39.49 16.57
CA ILE A 4 -19.08 39.05 16.89
C ILE A 4 -19.08 37.53 16.90
N LEU A 5 -18.33 36.92 15.98
CA LEU A 5 -18.08 35.47 15.99
C LEU A 5 -17.14 35.12 17.16
N PRO A 6 -17.42 34.07 17.94
CA PRO A 6 -16.50 33.63 18.99
C PRO A 6 -15.20 33.12 18.36
N LYS A 7 -14.06 33.59 18.89
CA LYS A 7 -12.74 33.06 18.56
C LYS A 7 -12.73 31.56 18.84
N LEU A 8 -12.67 30.75 17.78
CA LEU A 8 -12.30 29.35 17.90
C LEU A 8 -10.90 29.31 18.52
N HIS A 9 -10.81 28.77 19.73
CA HIS A 9 -9.54 28.41 20.32
C HIS A 9 -8.83 27.47 19.36
N VAL A 10 -7.76 27.95 18.73
CA VAL A 10 -6.80 27.10 18.05
C VAL A 10 -6.27 26.16 19.12
N PHE A 11 -6.69 24.90 19.05
CA PHE A 11 -6.04 23.84 19.80
C PHE A 11 -4.58 23.82 19.39
N SER A 12 -3.73 24.41 20.22
CA SER A 12 -2.29 24.25 20.17
C SER A 12 -2.00 22.77 20.45
N ALA A 13 -1.84 22.00 19.38
CA ALA A 13 -1.37 20.61 19.47
C ALA A 13 0.15 20.62 19.72
N THR A 14 0.54 20.91 20.96
CA THR A 14 1.88 20.60 21.47
C THR A 14 2.05 19.09 21.48
N GLY A 15 2.63 18.54 20.42
CA GLY A 15 2.97 17.12 20.33
C GLY A 15 2.62 16.47 19.00
N LYS A 16 3.01 17.06 17.87
CA LYS A 16 2.95 16.34 16.58
C LYS A 16 3.85 15.11 16.69
N PRO A 17 3.34 13.87 16.70
CA PRO A 17 4.19 12.70 16.75
C PRO A 17 5.17 12.81 15.59
N ARG A 18 6.47 12.57 15.83
CA ARG A 18 7.49 12.58 14.78
C ARG A 18 6.92 11.77 13.61
N SER A 19 6.69 12.41 12.47
CA SER A 19 5.90 11.87 11.35
C SER A 19 6.30 10.42 11.01
N ARG A 20 7.59 10.12 11.15
CA ARG A 20 8.15 8.78 11.00
C ARG A 20 7.59 7.72 11.96
N ALA A 21 7.49 8.01 13.26
CA ALA A 21 6.98 7.05 14.24
C ALA A 21 5.48 6.76 14.03
N PHE A 22 4.71 7.78 13.66
CA PHE A 22 3.32 7.60 13.25
C PHE A 22 3.22 6.72 11.99
N LEU A 23 3.98 7.06 10.94
CA LEU A 23 3.98 6.32 9.68
C LEU A 23 4.43 4.86 9.86
N SER A 24 5.44 4.60 10.70
CA SER A 24 5.88 3.24 11.01
C SER A 24 4.79 2.42 11.70
N ARG A 25 4.08 3.00 12.68
CA ARG A 25 2.96 2.31 13.36
C ARG A 25 1.77 2.09 12.43
N ALA A 26 1.45 3.09 11.61
CA ALA A 26 0.40 2.98 10.61
C ALA A 26 0.73 1.90 9.58
N GLY A 27 2.00 1.83 9.14
CA GLY A 27 2.48 0.78 8.24
C GLY A 27 2.39 -0.61 8.84
N SER A 28 2.77 -0.78 10.12
CA SER A 28 2.62 -2.06 10.82
C SER A 28 1.15 -2.46 10.95
N HIS A 29 0.25 -1.53 11.28
CA HIS A 29 -1.19 -1.82 11.32
C HIS A 29 -1.75 -2.20 9.95
N ALA A 30 -1.34 -1.47 8.90
CA ALA A 30 -1.75 -1.78 7.53
C ALA A 30 -1.26 -3.17 7.10
N GLN A 31 -0.04 -3.56 7.47
CA GLN A 31 0.49 -4.89 7.21
C GLN A 31 -0.32 -5.97 7.94
N THR A 32 -0.61 -5.81 9.23
CA THR A 32 -1.44 -6.78 9.98
C THR A 32 -2.85 -6.89 9.41
N LEU A 33 -3.45 -5.77 8.99
CA LEU A 33 -4.76 -5.78 8.33
C LEU A 33 -4.68 -6.48 6.97
N HIS A 34 -3.63 -6.21 6.20
CA HIS A 34 -3.38 -6.88 4.93
C HIS A 34 -3.29 -8.40 5.11
N GLU A 35 -2.44 -8.88 6.02
CA GLU A 35 -2.25 -10.31 6.28
C GLU A 35 -3.52 -11.02 6.78
N ARG A 36 -4.41 -10.34 7.52
CA ARG A 36 -5.63 -10.95 8.09
C ARG A 36 -6.83 -10.93 7.16
N PHE A 37 -7.00 -9.86 6.40
CA PHE A 37 -8.22 -9.63 5.61
C PHE A 37 -8.03 -9.91 4.13
N PHE A 38 -6.79 -9.98 3.64
CA PHE A 38 -6.51 -10.34 2.25
C PHE A 38 -6.34 -11.86 2.15
N CYS A 39 -7.28 -12.60 2.75
CA CYS A 39 -7.45 -14.04 2.64
C CYS A 39 -8.77 -14.29 1.89
N HIS A 40 -8.79 -15.24 0.96
CA HIS A 40 -9.97 -15.57 0.14
C HIS A 40 -10.52 -14.43 -0.74
N LEU A 41 -9.70 -13.46 -1.14
CA LEU A 41 -10.12 -12.42 -2.07
C LEU A 41 -10.36 -13.03 -3.46
N GLN A 42 -11.58 -12.87 -3.98
CA GLN A 42 -11.84 -13.11 -5.39
C GLN A 42 -11.28 -11.95 -6.19
N LEU A 43 -10.30 -12.24 -7.05
CA LEU A 43 -9.60 -11.26 -7.86
C LEU A 43 -9.99 -11.44 -9.34
N PRO A 44 -11.20 -11.04 -9.76
CA PRO A 44 -11.65 -11.21 -11.13
C PRO A 44 -10.83 -10.36 -12.11
N HIS A 45 -10.29 -9.24 -11.61
CA HIS A 45 -9.48 -8.32 -12.38
C HIS A 45 -8.21 -7.97 -11.62
N LEU A 46 -7.10 -7.98 -12.34
CA LEU A 46 -5.83 -7.53 -11.81
C LEU A 46 -5.11 -6.69 -12.85
N GLN A 47 -4.72 -5.50 -12.45
CA GLN A 47 -3.91 -4.59 -13.26
C GLN A 47 -2.47 -4.59 -12.73
N LEU A 48 -1.53 -4.79 -13.64
CA LEU A 48 -0.10 -4.61 -13.39
C LEU A 48 0.32 -3.25 -13.93
N ASP A 49 1.01 -2.47 -13.11
CA ASP A 49 1.45 -1.14 -13.49
C ASP A 49 2.88 -0.83 -12.98
N GLU A 50 3.53 0.11 -13.65
CA GLU A 50 4.89 0.57 -13.41
C GLU A 50 4.89 2.11 -13.29
N LEU A 51 4.95 2.63 -12.07
CA LEU A 51 4.97 4.07 -11.83
C LEU A 51 6.40 4.57 -11.60
N ARG A 52 6.85 5.48 -12.47
CA ARG A 52 8.15 6.14 -12.35
C ARG A 52 8.17 7.07 -11.13
N THR A 53 9.17 6.91 -10.25
CA THR A 53 9.34 7.73 -9.05
C THR A 53 10.78 8.22 -8.86
N ARG A 54 10.93 9.40 -8.26
CA ARG A 54 12.23 9.96 -7.89
C ARG A 54 12.24 10.22 -6.39
N LEU A 55 13.03 9.44 -5.66
CA LEU A 55 13.21 9.63 -4.23
C LEU A 55 14.33 10.65 -3.98
N ARG A 56 14.13 11.55 -3.02
CA ARG A 56 15.15 12.58 -2.69
C ARG A 56 16.49 11.97 -2.26
N SER A 57 16.45 10.80 -1.61
CA SER A 57 17.62 10.07 -1.12
C SER A 57 18.31 9.20 -2.18
N TYR A 58 17.75 9.08 -3.38
CA TYR A 58 18.31 8.26 -4.46
C TYR A 58 18.64 9.13 -5.67
N LYS A 59 19.86 8.98 -6.19
CA LYS A 59 20.29 9.67 -7.42
C LYS A 59 19.59 9.10 -8.66
N GLN A 60 19.28 7.81 -8.65
CA GLN A 60 18.62 7.11 -9.75
C GLN A 60 17.09 7.20 -9.65
N VAL A 61 16.44 7.22 -10.82
CA VAL A 61 15.00 7.03 -10.94
C VAL A 61 14.66 5.59 -10.55
N LEU A 62 13.68 5.42 -9.68
CA LEU A 62 13.12 4.13 -9.32
C LEU A 62 11.74 3.97 -9.93
N TRP A 63 11.27 2.74 -9.96
CA TRP A 63 9.96 2.38 -10.45
C TRP A 63 9.22 1.63 -9.36
N LEU A 64 7.98 2.05 -9.16
CA LEU A 64 7.03 1.38 -8.29
C LEU A 64 6.25 0.40 -9.14
N TRP A 65 6.51 -0.88 -8.92
CA TRP A 65 5.85 -1.99 -9.57
C TRP A 65 4.68 -2.42 -8.69
N LEU A 66 3.47 -2.45 -9.26
CA LEU A 66 2.27 -2.74 -8.49
C LEU A 66 1.34 -3.72 -9.20
N ALA A 67 0.70 -4.56 -8.40
CA ALA A 67 -0.45 -5.36 -8.79
C ALA A 67 -1.66 -4.88 -7.99
N ILE A 68 -2.66 -4.31 -8.68
CA ILE A 68 -3.85 -3.74 -8.06
C ILE A 68 -5.11 -4.40 -8.60
N ASP A 69 -6.06 -4.70 -7.73
CA ASP A 69 -7.43 -4.98 -8.16
C ASP A 69 -8.15 -3.65 -8.44
N PRO A 70 -8.54 -3.35 -9.68
CA PRO A 70 -9.14 -2.07 -10.04
C PRO A 70 -10.52 -1.85 -9.40
N LEU A 71 -11.23 -2.90 -8.98
CA LEU A 71 -12.56 -2.78 -8.37
C LEU A 71 -12.45 -2.44 -6.88
N THR A 72 -11.69 -3.25 -6.14
CA THR A 72 -11.53 -3.06 -4.69
C THR A 72 -10.44 -2.08 -4.31
N LYS A 73 -9.59 -1.68 -5.28
CA LYS A 73 -8.39 -0.85 -5.10
C LYS A 73 -7.33 -1.50 -4.19
N LEU A 74 -7.40 -2.81 -4.00
CA LEU A 74 -6.46 -3.54 -3.16
C LEU A 74 -5.12 -3.72 -3.87
N LEU A 75 -4.04 -3.30 -3.19
CA LEU A 75 -2.67 -3.47 -3.64
C LEU A 75 -2.13 -4.82 -3.13
N HIS A 76 -1.95 -5.77 -4.05
CA HIS A 76 -1.54 -7.14 -3.73
C HIS A 76 -0.03 -7.31 -3.73
N VAL A 77 0.63 -6.67 -4.70
CA VAL A 77 2.10 -6.68 -4.82
C VAL A 77 2.55 -5.24 -4.96
N LEU A 78 3.58 -4.87 -4.21
CA LEU A 78 4.20 -3.55 -4.28
C LEU A 78 5.71 -3.69 -4.13
N TYR A 79 6.45 -3.37 -5.18
CA TYR A 79 7.92 -3.35 -5.16
C TYR A 79 8.46 -2.01 -5.64
N LEU A 80 9.51 -1.53 -4.99
CA LEU A 80 10.27 -0.38 -5.44
C LEU A 80 11.63 -0.87 -5.96
N GLY A 81 11.95 -0.58 -7.21
CA GLY A 81 13.19 -1.05 -7.81
C GLY A 81 13.49 -0.45 -9.20
N PRO A 82 14.59 -0.85 -9.84
CA PRO A 82 14.91 -0.40 -11.20
C PRO A 82 13.92 -0.99 -12.23
N ARG A 83 13.81 -0.34 -13.39
CA ARG A 83 13.00 -0.84 -14.50
C ARG A 83 13.72 -1.96 -15.25
N THR A 84 13.63 -3.18 -14.72
CA THR A 84 14.33 -4.36 -15.26
C THR A 84 13.39 -5.56 -15.35
N GLN A 85 13.67 -6.46 -16.29
CA GLN A 85 12.93 -7.72 -16.44
C GLN A 85 12.97 -8.58 -15.16
N ASN A 86 14.11 -8.59 -14.44
CA ASN A 86 14.21 -9.31 -13.17
C ASN A 86 13.20 -8.80 -12.13
N MET A 87 12.99 -7.48 -12.07
CA MET A 87 11.99 -6.89 -11.18
C MET A 87 10.57 -7.25 -11.62
N ALA A 88 10.27 -7.19 -12.91
CA ALA A 88 8.99 -7.63 -13.46
C ALA A 88 8.69 -9.10 -13.11
N GLN A 89 9.66 -9.99 -13.32
CA GLN A 89 9.54 -11.42 -12.99
C GLN A 89 9.28 -11.64 -11.50
N ARG A 90 9.91 -10.85 -10.63
CA ARG A 90 9.67 -10.92 -9.18
C ARG A 90 8.23 -10.54 -8.82
N VAL A 91 7.68 -9.51 -9.45
CA VAL A 91 6.28 -9.10 -9.27
C VAL A 91 5.34 -10.23 -9.68
N ILE A 92 5.53 -10.79 -10.88
CA ILE A 92 4.73 -11.91 -11.40
C ILE A 92 4.85 -13.14 -10.50
N HIS A 93 6.06 -13.47 -10.05
CA HIS A 93 6.28 -14.61 -9.16
C HIS A 93 5.54 -14.45 -7.83
N SER A 94 5.65 -13.27 -7.21
CA SER A 94 4.98 -12.98 -5.94
C SER A 94 3.46 -13.01 -6.09
N LEU A 95 2.96 -12.44 -7.18
CA LEU A 95 1.54 -12.50 -7.53
C LEU A 95 1.06 -13.95 -7.69
N ARG A 96 1.82 -14.78 -8.41
CA ARG A 96 1.49 -16.20 -8.58
C ARG A 96 1.44 -16.93 -7.25
N GLN A 97 2.36 -16.65 -6.34
CA GLN A 97 2.34 -17.24 -4.99
C GLN A 97 1.10 -16.81 -4.20
N LEU A 98 0.72 -15.54 -4.28
CA LEU A 98 -0.52 -15.05 -3.66
C LEU A 98 -1.76 -15.74 -4.25
N LEU A 99 -1.89 -15.76 -5.58
CA LEU A 99 -3.00 -16.44 -6.27
C LEU A 99 -3.05 -17.94 -5.96
N ALA A 100 -1.91 -18.61 -5.87
CA ALA A 100 -1.84 -20.03 -5.49
C ALA A 100 -2.29 -20.26 -4.03
N ALA A 101 -1.99 -19.34 -3.11
CA ALA A 101 -2.49 -19.40 -1.75
C ALA A 101 -4.02 -19.21 -1.68
N PHE A 102 -4.60 -18.39 -2.56
CA PHE A 102 -6.06 -18.22 -2.67
C PHE A 102 -6.78 -19.40 -3.31
N LEU A 103 -6.13 -20.08 -4.26
CA LEU A 103 -6.67 -21.24 -4.98
C LEU A 103 -6.41 -22.57 -4.25
N SER A 104 -5.53 -22.59 -3.24
CA SER A 104 -5.38 -23.75 -2.37
C SER A 104 -6.69 -23.94 -1.62
N PRO A 105 -7.37 -25.07 -1.82
CA PRO A 105 -8.73 -25.21 -1.37
C PRO A 105 -8.76 -25.12 0.16
N ALA A 106 -9.79 -24.46 0.66
CA ALA A 106 -10.42 -24.82 1.91
C ALA A 106 -10.86 -26.30 1.87
N LEU A 107 -9.90 -27.23 1.87
CA LEU A 107 -10.09 -28.65 2.19
C LEU A 107 -9.71 -28.83 3.66
N HIS A 108 -10.43 -28.15 4.55
CA HIS A 108 -10.68 -28.55 5.93
C HIS A 108 -11.52 -27.46 6.60
N GLN A 109 -12.85 -27.54 6.42
CA GLN A 109 -13.89 -27.60 7.46
C GLN A 109 -15.26 -27.33 6.85
#